data_AF-A0AA51KZP3-F1
#
_entry.id   AF-A0AA51KZP3-F1
#
_cell.length_a   1.000
_cell.length_b   1.000
_cell.length_c   1.000
_cell.angle_alpha   90.00
_cell.angle_beta   90.00
_cell.angle_gamma   90.00
#
_symmetry.space_group_name_H-M   'P 1'
#
loop_
_entity.id
_entity.type
_entity.pdbx_description
1 polymer ?
#
loop_
_entity_poly.entity_id
_entity_poly.type
_entity_poly.pdbx_seq_one_letter_code
_entity_poly.pdbx_strand_id
1 'polypeptide(L)'
;MIVIWILIKKFKQRNISQSEQPVKLLIEHFPSFEKKGGKSRFFRSSAPQEYMRRLIYQLQLFADRHKMGRHSHETLREWFDRLGFSMDEALFIAYDNVRYGNVILTKIDLKDIEVSIENLKREIKDRSKEGQKG
;
A
#
# COMPACT_ATOMS: atom_id res chain seq x y z
N MET A 1 7.42 0.60 38.53
CA MET A 1 7.08 0.97 37.13
C MET A 1 5.58 0.81 36.85
N ILE A 2 4.70 1.41 37.65
CA ILE A 2 3.22 1.35 37.46
C ILE A 2 2.65 2.74 37.14
N VAL A 3 3.29 3.80 37.65
CA VAL A 3 2.89 5.19 37.42
C VAL A 3 3.00 5.58 35.94
N ILE A 4 4.08 5.14 35.26
CA ILE A 4 4.29 5.38 33.81
C ILE A 4 3.21 4.68 32.97
N TRP A 5 2.80 3.47 33.35
CA TRP A 5 1.73 2.74 32.65
C TRP A 5 0.36 3.42 32.80
N ILE A 6 0.07 3.97 33.99
CA ILE A 6 -1.17 4.72 34.24
C ILE A 6 -1.20 6.02 33.43
N LEU A 7 -0.07 6.71 33.29
CA LEU A 7 0.04 7.95 32.50
C LEU A 7 -0.18 7.69 30.99
N ILE A 8 0.40 6.61 30.43
CA ILE A 8 0.17 6.19 29.03
C ILE A 8 -1.30 5.82 28.81
N LYS A 9 -1.91 5.11 29.77
CA LYS A 9 -3.33 4.69 29.67
C LYS A 9 -4.29 5.89 29.72
N LYS A 10 -4.01 6.91 30.55
CA LYS A 10 -4.83 8.13 30.64
C LYS A 10 -4.69 9.06 29.43
N PHE A 11 -3.53 9.09 28.77
CA PHE A 11 -3.34 9.90 27.56
C PHE A 11 -4.12 9.34 26.36
N LYS A 12 -4.26 8.01 26.26
CA LYS A 12 -5.05 7.34 25.20
C LYS A 12 -6.56 7.60 25.29
N GLN A 13 -7.09 7.94 26.48
CA GLN A 13 -8.53 8.13 26.70
C GLN A 13 -9.00 9.59 26.55
N ARG A 14 -8.11 10.57 26.37
CA ARG A 14 -8.49 12.00 26.26
C ARG A 14 -8.59 12.53 24.82
N ASN A 15 -8.22 11.74 23.80
CA ASN A 15 -8.35 12.14 22.39
C ASN A 15 -9.52 11.46 21.64
N ILE A 16 -10.43 10.79 22.35
CA ILE A 16 -11.72 10.32 21.78
C ILE A 16 -12.76 11.41 22.03
N SER A 17 -12.68 12.46 21.22
CA SER A 17 -13.73 13.46 21.04
C SER A 17 -13.57 14.09 19.66
N GLN A 18 -13.82 13.30 18.62
CA GLN A 18 -14.24 13.84 17.33
C GLN A 18 -15.33 12.95 16.74
N SER A 19 -16.56 13.48 16.86
CA SER A 19 -17.77 13.25 16.08
C SER A 19 -17.94 11.90 15.37
N GLU A 20 -18.84 11.08 15.90
CA GLU A 20 -19.56 10.09 15.11
C GLU A 20 -20.45 10.84 14.09
N GLN A 21 -20.02 10.86 12.83
CA GLN A 21 -20.94 11.02 11.71
C GLN A 21 -21.07 9.66 11.03
N PRO A 22 -22.29 9.12 10.83
CA PRO A 22 -22.48 7.87 10.13
C PRO A 22 -22.21 8.11 8.64
N VAL A 23 -20.94 8.03 8.23
CA VAL A 23 -20.59 8.03 6.81
C VAL A 23 -21.12 6.72 6.23
N LYS A 24 -22.22 6.83 5.50
CA LYS A 24 -22.88 5.78 4.75
C LYS A 24 -21.84 5.15 3.81
N LEU A 25 -21.32 4.00 4.23
CA LEU A 25 -20.23 3.28 3.59
C LEU A 25 -20.76 2.73 2.27
N LEU A 26 -20.54 3.46 1.18
CA LEU A 26 -20.82 2.98 -0.17
C LEU A 26 -19.75 1.93 -0.48
N ILE A 27 -20.07 0.68 -0.21
CA ILE A 27 -19.25 -0.48 -0.59
C ILE A 27 -19.40 -0.62 -2.11
N GLU A 28 -18.58 0.11 -2.86
CA GLU A 28 -18.37 -0.23 -4.26
C GLU A 28 -17.72 -1.62 -4.31
N HIS A 29 -18.37 -2.51 -5.06
CA HIS A 29 -17.99 -3.91 -5.15
C HIS A 29 -16.58 -4.02 -5.77
N PHE A 30 -15.62 -4.41 -4.94
CA PHE A 30 -14.24 -4.67 -5.37
C PHE A 30 -14.17 -5.90 -6.28
N PRO A 31 -13.39 -5.86 -7.37
CA PRO A 31 -13.11 -7.05 -8.15
C PRO A 31 -12.31 -8.03 -7.30
N SER A 32 -12.98 -9.09 -6.85
CA SER A 32 -12.34 -10.20 -6.15
C SER A 32 -11.45 -10.94 -7.15
N PHE A 33 -10.14 -10.74 -7.08
CA PHE A 33 -9.18 -11.57 -7.82
C PHE A 33 -9.21 -12.97 -7.21
N GLU A 34 -10.03 -13.86 -7.79
CA GLU A 34 -10.10 -15.25 -7.40
C GLU A 34 -8.74 -15.94 -7.58
N LYS A 35 -8.12 -16.33 -6.46
CA LYS A 35 -7.01 -17.29 -6.49
C LYS A 35 -7.58 -18.70 -6.39
N LYS A 36 -7.37 -19.51 -7.43
CA LYS A 36 -7.55 -20.96 -7.37
C LYS A 36 -6.59 -21.56 -6.35
N GLY A 37 -7.15 -22.28 -5.37
CA GLY A 37 -6.51 -23.39 -4.66
C GLY A 37 -5.48 -23.04 -3.58
N GLY A 38 -5.93 -23.01 -2.32
CA GLY A 38 -5.05 -23.08 -1.15
C GLY A 38 -5.77 -22.65 0.11
N LYS A 39 -6.08 -23.60 1.01
CA LYS A 39 -6.74 -23.35 2.30
C LYS A 39 -5.80 -22.54 3.22
N SER A 40 -5.78 -21.22 3.07
CA SER A 40 -5.27 -20.30 4.09
C SER A 40 -6.46 -19.68 4.81
N ARG A 41 -6.74 -20.19 6.01
CA ARG A 41 -7.62 -19.54 6.98
C ARG A 41 -6.82 -18.39 7.59
N PHE A 42 -7.50 -17.26 7.85
CA PHE A 42 -7.01 -15.99 8.39
C PHE A 42 -6.44 -15.03 7.35
N PHE A 43 -7.33 -14.22 6.75
CA PHE A 43 -7.29 -12.76 6.71
C PHE A 43 -8.52 -12.32 5.91
N ARG A 44 -9.64 -12.03 6.59
CA ARG A 44 -10.75 -11.28 5.97
C ARG A 44 -10.32 -9.82 5.89
N SER A 45 -9.51 -9.45 4.91
CA SER A 45 -9.14 -8.05 4.68
C SER A 45 -9.82 -7.51 3.43
N SER A 46 -11.11 -7.20 3.59
CA SER A 46 -11.88 -6.45 2.62
C SER A 46 -11.78 -4.93 2.86
N ALA A 47 -10.67 -4.45 3.42
CA ALA A 47 -10.43 -3.03 3.63
C ALA A 47 -9.53 -2.49 2.49
N PRO A 48 -9.90 -1.38 1.83
CA PRO A 48 -9.09 -0.72 0.80
C PRO A 48 -7.62 -0.49 1.19
N GLN A 49 -7.35 -0.30 2.49
CA GLN A 49 -6.00 -0.11 3.02
C GLN A 49 -5.13 -1.36 2.84
N GLU A 50 -5.67 -2.55 3.13
CA GLU A 50 -4.92 -3.80 2.98
C GLU A 50 -4.72 -4.15 1.50
N TYR A 51 -5.64 -3.69 0.65
CA TYR A 51 -5.49 -3.83 -0.79
C TYR A 51 -4.27 -3.06 -1.33
N MET A 52 -4.15 -1.77 -0.96
CA MET A 52 -3.02 -0.94 -1.37
C MET A 52 -1.68 -1.50 -0.89
N ARG A 53 -1.60 -1.95 0.37
CA ARG A 53 -0.39 -2.60 0.91
C ARG A 53 -0.03 -3.83 0.10
N ARG A 54 -1.02 -4.66 -0.22
CA ARG A 54 -0.83 -5.88 -1.01
C ARG A 54 -0.34 -5.58 -2.42
N LEU A 55 -0.91 -4.58 -3.09
CA LEU A 55 -0.51 -4.17 -4.43
C LEU A 55 0.96 -3.74 -4.49
N ILE A 56 1.38 -2.84 -3.59
CA ILE A 56 2.77 -2.37 -3.52
C ILE A 56 3.73 -3.51 -3.16
N TYR A 57 3.34 -4.40 -2.23
CA TYR A 57 4.14 -5.58 -1.89
C TYR A 57 4.33 -6.53 -3.09
N GLN A 58 3.27 -6.77 -3.87
CA GLN A 58 3.36 -7.58 -5.08
C GLN A 58 4.26 -6.95 -6.15
N LEU A 59 4.23 -5.63 -6.30
CA LEU A 59 5.13 -4.90 -7.18
C LEU A 59 6.60 -5.06 -6.74
N GLN A 60 6.88 -4.94 -5.43
CA GLN A 60 8.24 -5.15 -4.90
C GLN A 60 8.75 -6.56 -5.17
N LEU A 61 7.92 -7.59 -4.90
CA LEU A 61 8.29 -8.98 -5.22
C LEU A 61 8.51 -9.19 -6.71
N PHE A 62 7.74 -8.52 -7.56
CA PHE A 62 7.94 -8.57 -9.01
C PHE A 62 9.27 -7.95 -9.40
N ALA A 63 9.54 -6.73 -8.93
CA ALA A 63 10.78 -6.01 -9.22
C ALA A 63 12.03 -6.74 -8.73
N ASP A 64 11.96 -7.39 -7.56
CA ASP A 64 13.06 -8.16 -6.99
C ASP A 64 13.49 -9.32 -7.90
N ARG A 65 12.51 -10.03 -8.50
CA ARG A 65 12.78 -11.07 -9.52
C ARG A 65 13.49 -10.53 -10.75
N HIS A 66 13.35 -9.23 -11.03
CA HIS A 66 13.99 -8.51 -12.12
C HIS A 66 15.23 -7.71 -11.68
N LYS A 67 15.78 -7.97 -10.47
CA LYS A 67 16.94 -7.26 -9.90
C LYS A 67 16.75 -5.75 -9.71
N MET A 68 15.49 -5.31 -9.64
CA MET A 68 15.07 -3.93 -9.42
C MET A 68 14.29 -3.81 -8.09
N GLY A 69 14.53 -4.72 -7.15
CA GLY A 69 13.89 -4.71 -5.84
C GLY A 69 14.23 -3.46 -5.02
N ARG A 70 13.36 -3.15 -4.05
CA ARG A 70 13.57 -2.08 -3.06
C ARG A 70 14.59 -2.53 -2.01
N HIS A 71 15.55 -1.67 -1.66
CA HIS A 71 16.44 -1.92 -0.54
C HIS A 71 15.73 -1.68 0.80
N SER A 72 16.17 -2.36 1.85
CA SER A 72 15.51 -2.33 3.17
C SER A 72 15.49 -0.95 3.83
N HIS A 73 16.47 -0.11 3.52
CA HIS A 73 16.63 1.24 4.05
C HIS A 73 15.95 2.32 3.18
N GLU A 74 15.43 1.95 2.01
CA GLU A 74 14.73 2.90 1.13
C GLU A 74 13.27 3.04 1.54
N THR A 75 12.69 4.20 1.31
CA THR A 75 11.25 4.46 1.25
C THR A 75 10.68 4.00 -0.11
N LEU A 76 9.36 4.04 -0.28
CA LEU A 76 8.73 3.75 -1.57
C LEU A 76 9.17 4.78 -2.62
N ARG A 77 9.28 6.06 -2.23
CA ARG A 77 9.73 7.15 -3.10
C ARG A 77 11.17 6.99 -3.53
N GLU A 78 12.10 6.84 -2.58
CA GLU A 78 13.53 6.70 -2.88
C GLU A 78 13.81 5.52 -3.81
N TRP A 79 13.07 4.41 -3.64
CA TRP A 79 13.17 3.27 -4.54
C TRP A 79 12.77 3.62 -5.98
N PHE A 80 11.69 4.37 -6.16
CA PHE A 80 11.23 4.80 -7.49
C PHE A 80 12.18 5.82 -8.11
N ASP A 81 12.67 6.77 -7.31
CA ASP A 81 13.64 7.77 -7.75
C ASP A 81 14.95 7.10 -8.20
N ARG A 82 15.46 6.12 -7.43
CA ARG A 82 16.66 5.34 -7.81
C ARG A 82 16.48 4.61 -9.14
N LEU A 83 15.29 4.07 -9.39
CA LEU A 83 14.98 3.41 -10.65
C LEU A 83 14.61 4.40 -11.76
N GLY A 84 14.47 5.69 -11.47
CA GLY A 84 14.04 6.69 -12.45
C GLY A 84 12.62 6.44 -12.96
N PHE A 85 11.72 5.97 -12.09
CA PHE A 85 10.29 5.87 -12.40
C PHE A 85 9.58 7.16 -12.02
N SER A 86 8.85 7.75 -12.96
CA SER A 86 7.99 8.90 -12.69
C SER A 86 6.62 8.41 -12.24
N MET A 87 6.20 8.81 -11.04
CA MET A 87 4.88 8.50 -10.48
C MET A 87 4.24 9.73 -9.89
N ASP A 88 2.92 9.73 -9.91
CA ASP A 88 2.13 10.77 -9.25
C ASP A 88 2.39 10.77 -7.74
N GLU A 89 2.62 11.97 -7.21
CA GLU A 89 2.72 12.29 -5.80
C GLU A 89 1.55 11.71 -4.99
N ALA A 90 0.36 11.68 -5.59
CA ALA A 90 -0.84 11.10 -4.99
C ALA A 90 -0.65 9.63 -4.56
N LEU A 91 0.14 8.83 -5.28
CA LEU A 91 0.39 7.44 -4.93
C LEU A 91 1.26 7.30 -3.67
N PHE A 92 2.30 8.13 -3.54
CA PHE A 92 3.17 8.11 -2.36
C PHE A 92 2.39 8.55 -1.11
N ILE A 93 1.61 9.62 -1.23
CA ILE A 93 0.73 10.10 -0.17
C ILE A 93 -0.28 9.02 0.22
N ALA A 94 -0.91 8.36 -0.76
CA ALA A 94 -1.86 7.26 -0.52
C ALA A 94 -1.21 6.13 0.27
N TYR A 95 -0.03 5.68 -0.15
CA TYR A 95 0.68 4.59 0.50
C TYR A 95 1.13 4.94 1.91
N ASP A 96 1.69 6.13 2.13
CA ASP A 96 2.14 6.57 3.45
C ASP A 96 0.96 6.72 4.42
N ASN A 97 -0.18 7.26 3.95
CA ASN A 97 -1.42 7.32 4.74
C ASN A 97 -1.91 5.92 5.14
N VAL A 98 -1.87 4.97 4.21
CA VAL A 98 -2.21 3.57 4.46
C VAL A 98 -1.22 2.92 5.44
N ARG A 99 0.06 3.25 5.36
CA ARG A 99 1.12 2.64 6.17
C ARG A 99 1.13 3.17 7.61
N TYR A 100 0.99 4.48 7.77
CA TYR A 100 1.01 5.15 9.09
C TYR A 100 -0.38 5.30 9.71
N GLY A 101 -1.42 4.83 9.02
CA GLY A 101 -2.78 4.74 9.55
C GLY A 101 -3.52 6.08 9.63
N ASN A 102 -3.09 7.08 8.84
CA ASN A 102 -3.55 8.45 9.00
C ASN A 102 -4.84 8.81 8.24
N VAL A 103 -5.31 8.08 7.21
CA VAL A 103 -6.50 8.54 6.43
C VAL A 103 -7.34 7.41 5.79
N ILE A 104 -8.63 7.74 5.63
CA ILE A 104 -9.70 7.09 4.88
C ILE A 104 -9.45 7.22 3.36
N LEU A 105 -9.35 6.12 2.63
CA LEU A 105 -9.16 6.06 1.17
C LEU A 105 -10.44 6.45 0.39
N THR A 106 -11.07 7.59 0.68
CA THR A 106 -12.35 7.98 0.06
C THR A 106 -12.21 8.73 -1.26
N LYS A 107 -10.99 9.13 -1.68
CA LYS A 107 -10.79 9.97 -2.87
C LYS A 107 -9.77 9.48 -3.88
N ILE A 108 -9.05 8.42 -3.57
CA ILE A 108 -8.06 7.87 -4.50
C ILE A 108 -8.74 6.73 -5.24
N ASP A 109 -8.87 6.87 -6.56
CA ASP A 109 -9.37 5.79 -7.40
C ASP A 109 -8.32 4.66 -7.40
N LEU A 110 -8.66 3.56 -6.74
CA LEU A 110 -7.80 2.37 -6.68
C LEU A 110 -7.53 1.81 -8.07
N LYS A 111 -8.43 2.06 -9.03
CA LYS A 111 -8.27 1.62 -10.41
C LYS A 111 -7.11 2.33 -11.10
N ASP A 112 -6.94 3.62 -10.87
CA ASP A 112 -5.81 4.38 -11.43
C ASP A 112 -4.48 3.90 -10.85
N ILE A 113 -4.48 3.55 -9.56
CA ILE A 113 -3.32 2.91 -8.92
C ILE A 113 -3.02 1.56 -9.57
N GLU A 114 -4.01 0.70 -9.75
CA GLU A 114 -3.82 -0.61 -10.39
C GLU A 114 -3.23 -0.47 -11.79
N VAL A 115 -3.77 0.42 -12.61
CA VAL A 115 -3.26 0.70 -13.95
C VAL A 115 -1.81 1.18 -13.88
N SER A 116 -1.50 2.09 -12.96
CA SER A 116 -0.13 2.59 -12.79
C SER A 116 0.83 1.47 -12.35
N ILE A 117 0.41 0.58 -11.46
CA ILE A 117 1.20 -0.58 -11.02
C ILE A 117 1.42 -1.58 -12.15
N GLU A 118 0.43 -1.83 -12.99
CA GLU A 118 0.60 -2.72 -14.15
C GLU A 118 1.54 -2.10 -15.20
N ASN A 119 1.48 -0.78 -15.41
CA ASN A 119 2.43 -0.08 -16.29
C ASN A 119 3.87 -0.20 -15.76
N LEU A 120 4.08 -0.02 -14.45
CA LEU A 120 5.41 -0.21 -13.83
C LEU A 120 5.93 -1.64 -14.00
N LYS A 121 5.07 -2.66 -13.86
CA LYS A 121 5.49 -4.05 -14.11
C LYS A 121 5.95 -4.26 -15.55
N ARG A 122 5.28 -3.64 -16.52
CA ARG A 122 5.71 -3.69 -17.93
C ARG A 122 7.05 -3.01 -18.11
N GLU A 123 7.21 -1.81 -17.56
CA GLU A 123 8.46 -1.05 -17.65
C GLU A 123 9.65 -1.79 -17.00
N ILE A 124 9.46 -2.36 -15.81
CA ILE A 124 10.46 -3.23 -15.15
C ILE A 124 10.84 -4.41 -16.06
N LYS A 125 9.85 -5.06 -16.67
CA LYS A 125 10.08 -6.21 -17.55
C LYS A 125 10.86 -5.82 -18.79
N ASP A 126 10.59 -4.66 -19.38
CA ASP A 126 11.24 -4.20 -20.59
C ASP A 126 12.68 -3.76 -20.32
N ARG A 127 12.91 -2.95 -19.27
CA ARG A 127 14.26 -2.58 -18.81
C ARG A 127 15.09 -3.81 -18.41
N SER A 128 14.47 -4.82 -17.80
CA SER A 128 15.13 -6.09 -17.46
C SER A 128 15.59 -6.89 -18.67
N LYS A 129 14.92 -6.77 -19.83
CA LYS A 129 15.33 -7.44 -21.08
C LYS A 129 16.43 -6.68 -21.79
N GLU A 130 16.41 -5.35 -21.75
CA GLU A 130 17.44 -4.51 -22.35
C GLU A 130 18.80 -4.74 -21.69
N GLY A 131 18.84 -4.82 -20.36
CA GLY A 131 20.07 -5.13 -19.61
C GLY A 131 20.60 -6.56 -19.78
N GLN A 132 19.85 -7.48 -20.40
CA GLN A 132 20.30 -8.85 -20.70
C GLN A 132 20.84 -9.00 -22.13
N LYS A 133 20.70 -7.97 -22.98
CA LYS A 133 21.14 -7.99 -24.38
C LYS A 133 22.51 -7.36 -24.64
N GLY A 134 23.16 -6.82 -23.60
CA GLY A 134 24.54 -6.30 -23.64
C GLY A 134 25.48 -7.22 -22.86
#